data_AF-A0A0D8ZQW5-F1
#
_entry.id   AF-A0A0D8ZQW5-F1
#
_cell.length_a   1.000
_cell.length_b   1.000
_cell.length_c   1.000
_cell.angle_alpha   90.00
_cell.angle_beta   90.00
_cell.angle_gamma   90.00
#
_symmetry.space_group_name_H-M   'P 1'
#
loop_
_entity.id
_entity.type
_entity.pdbx_description
1 polymer ?
#
loop_
_entity_poly.entity_id
_entity_poly.type
_entity_poly.pdbx_seq_one_letter_code
_entity_poly.pdbx_strand_id
1 'polypeptide(L)'
;MYDIPQYELQVMPKNLDLIRRSALLVNSCGKLLQQSNNLALQQNGRILEDYSELIQQQADKLSMYIQLSQLEDFCREDIYQQALQAQAEARAAYLQAIKIYLETMQIRIDALSSHL
;
A
#
# COMPACT_ATOMS: atom_id res chain seq x y z
N MET A 1 -25.97 -19.91 0.06
CA MET A 1 -25.66 -18.48 0.22
C MET A 1 -24.90 -18.33 1.52
N TYR A 2 -23.61 -18.04 1.45
CA TYR A 2 -22.87 -17.62 2.64
C TYR A 2 -23.29 -16.17 2.91
N ASP A 3 -23.92 -15.91 4.06
CA ASP A 3 -24.09 -14.55 4.53
C ASP A 3 -22.70 -13.97 4.76
N ILE A 4 -22.30 -13.00 3.92
CA ILE A 4 -21.14 -12.16 4.23
C ILE A 4 -21.43 -11.53 5.59
N PRO A 5 -20.63 -11.80 6.63
CA PRO A 5 -20.90 -11.26 7.95
C PRO A 5 -20.93 -9.73 7.85
N GLN A 6 -22.01 -9.09 8.30
CA GLN A 6 -22.17 -7.62 8.25
C GLN A 6 -20.97 -6.88 8.86
N TYR A 7 -20.27 -7.54 9.79
CA TYR A 7 -19.01 -7.07 10.38
C TYR A 7 -17.91 -6.83 9.33
N GLU A 8 -17.76 -7.71 8.33
CA GLU A 8 -16.68 -7.63 7.35
C GLU A 8 -16.85 -6.42 6.41
N LEU A 9 -18.10 -6.08 6.05
CA LEU A 9 -18.41 -4.88 5.27
C LEU A 9 -18.14 -3.59 6.08
N GLN A 10 -18.34 -3.60 7.40
CA GLN A 10 -18.09 -2.43 8.26
C GLN A 10 -16.59 -2.16 8.48
N VAL A 11 -15.72 -3.15 8.27
CA VAL A 11 -14.27 -3.00 8.41
C VAL A 11 -13.63 -2.43 7.14
N MET A 12 -14.25 -2.61 5.96
CA MET A 12 -13.68 -2.15 4.68
C MET A 12 -13.34 -0.66 4.62
N PRO A 13 -14.17 0.27 5.13
CA PRO A 13 -13.81 1.69 5.15
C PRO A 13 -12.59 2.00 6.04
N LYS A 14 -12.43 1.27 7.15
CA LYS A 14 -11.25 1.40 8.01
C LYS A 14 -10.00 0.87 7.31
N ASN A 15 -10.11 -0.26 6.61
CA ASN A 15 -9.02 -0.82 5.82
C ASN A 15 -8.63 0.13 4.68
N LEU A 16 -9.60 0.77 4.02
CA LEU A 16 -9.35 1.80 3.01
C LEU A 16 -8.52 2.96 3.57
N ASP A 17 -8.89 3.51 4.73
CA ASP A 17 -8.14 4.59 5.36
C ASP A 17 -6.70 4.16 5.69
N LEU A 18 -6.52 2.95 6.24
CA LEU A 18 -5.20 2.39 6.51
C LEU A 18 -4.35 2.26 5.24
N ILE A 19 -4.92 1.73 4.15
CA ILE A 19 -4.21 1.57 2.87
C ILE A 19 -3.77 2.94 2.33
N ARG A 20 -4.64 3.95 2.38
CA ARG A 20 -4.30 5.32 1.94
C ARG A 20 -3.18 5.92 2.76
N ARG A 21 -3.21 5.75 4.09
CA ARG A 21 -2.11 6.20 4.96
C ARG A 21 -0.81 5.46 4.67
N SER A 22 -0.87 4.16 4.38
CA SER A 22 0.28 3.37 3.96
C SER A 22 0.89 3.89 2.65
N ALA A 23 0.08 4.24 1.65
CA ALA A 23 0.55 4.85 0.41
C ALA A 23 1.29 6.18 0.69
N LEU A 24 0.69 7.06 1.50
CA LEU A 24 1.31 8.34 1.87
C LEU A 24 2.64 8.17 2.62
N LEU A 25 2.71 7.20 3.53
CA LEU A 25 3.93 6.90 4.27
C LEU A 25 5.03 6.42 3.32
N VAL A 26 4.73 5.46 2.43
CA VAL A 26 5.69 4.94 1.45
C VAL A 26 6.20 6.05 0.53
N ASN A 27 5.29 6.90 0.03
CA ASN A 27 5.65 8.06 -0.79
C ASN A 27 6.59 9.01 -0.04
N SER A 28 6.28 9.31 1.22
CA SER A 28 7.10 10.18 2.07
C SER A 28 8.51 9.62 2.28
N CYS A 29 8.62 8.31 2.54
CA CYS A 29 9.92 7.63 2.60
C CYS A 29 10.66 7.70 1.27
N GLY A 30 9.97 7.52 0.14
CA GLY A 30 10.52 7.67 -1.20
C GLY A 30 11.13 9.05 -1.43
N LYS A 31 10.37 10.11 -1.15
CA LYS A 31 10.83 11.50 -1.27
C LYS A 31 12.03 11.81 -0.38
N LEU A 32 12.06 11.29 0.85
CA LEU A 32 13.20 11.47 1.75
C LEU A 32 14.47 10.82 1.19
N LEU A 33 14.36 9.62 0.61
CA LEU A 33 15.50 8.95 -0.03
C LEU A 33 16.02 9.73 -1.23
N GLN A 34 15.14 10.33 -2.03
CA GLN A 34 15.50 11.12 -3.20
C GLN A 34 16.25 12.42 -2.88
N GLN A 35 16.17 12.92 -1.66
CA GLN A 35 16.93 14.09 -1.22
C GLN A 35 18.41 13.77 -0.92
N SER A 36 18.80 12.50 -0.96
CA SER A 36 20.20 12.10 -0.79
C SER A 36 21.06 12.45 -2.00
N ASN A 37 22.35 12.72 -1.78
CA ASN A 37 23.34 12.84 -2.86
C ASN A 37 23.79 11.48 -3.44
N ASN A 38 23.31 10.36 -2.89
CA ASN A 38 23.65 9.03 -3.37
C ASN A 38 22.63 8.56 -4.43
N LEU A 39 23.11 8.28 -5.64
CA LEU A 39 22.27 7.87 -6.77
C LEU A 39 21.45 6.61 -6.51
N ALA A 40 22.00 5.61 -5.81
CA ALA A 40 21.28 4.39 -5.48
C ALA A 40 20.13 4.66 -4.49
N LEU A 41 20.34 5.56 -3.51
CA LEU A 41 19.28 6.00 -2.61
C LEU A 41 18.17 6.72 -3.37
N GLN A 42 18.53 7.60 -4.33
CA GLN A 42 17.55 8.26 -5.17
C GLN A 42 16.73 7.28 -6.01
N GLN A 43 17.37 6.26 -6.59
CA GLN A 43 16.69 5.23 -7.37
C GLN A 43 15.72 4.43 -6.51
N ASN A 44 16.14 3.97 -5.33
CA ASN A 44 15.25 3.28 -4.40
C ASN A 44 14.10 4.20 -3.95
N GLY A 45 14.36 5.49 -3.77
CA GLY A 45 13.33 6.47 -3.47
C GLY A 45 12.25 6.58 -4.57
N ARG A 46 12.63 6.48 -5.84
CA ARG A 46 11.67 6.44 -6.97
C ARG A 46 10.88 5.14 -7.00
N ILE A 47 11.54 4.01 -6.75
CA ILE A 47 10.86 2.70 -6.64
C ILE A 47 9.80 2.73 -5.53
N LEU A 48 10.07 3.39 -4.40
CA LEU A 48 9.07 3.56 -3.35
C LEU A 48 7.90 4.43 -3.80
N GLU A 49 8.14 5.49 -4.58
CA GLU A 49 7.05 6.27 -5.17
C GLU A 49 6.15 5.40 -6.07
N ASP A 50 6.74 4.56 -6.93
CA ASP A 50 5.98 3.62 -7.78
C ASP A 50 5.12 2.66 -6.94
N TYR A 51 5.67 2.12 -5.85
CA TYR A 51 4.89 1.29 -4.92
C TYR A 51 3.80 2.10 -4.20
N SER A 52 4.04 3.36 -3.88
CA SER A 52 3.02 4.22 -3.26
C SER A 52 1.83 4.45 -4.19
N GLU A 53 2.09 4.65 -5.49
CA GLU A 53 1.07 4.78 -6.51
C GLU A 53 0.29 3.48 -6.67
N LEU A 54 0.97 2.33 -6.69
CA LEU A 54 0.31 1.03 -6.74
C LEU A 54 -0.62 0.82 -5.54
N ILE A 55 -0.17 1.13 -4.32
CA ILE A 55 -0.99 1.03 -3.10
C ILE A 55 -2.21 1.96 -3.21
N GLN A 56 -2.02 3.18 -3.71
CA GLN A 56 -3.11 4.15 -3.90
C GLN A 56 -4.14 3.65 -4.93
N GLN A 57 -3.70 3.09 -6.06
CA GLN A 57 -4.59 2.49 -7.06
C GLN A 57 -5.45 1.37 -6.46
N GLN A 58 -4.87 0.55 -5.57
CA GLN A 58 -5.62 -0.49 -4.88
C GLN A 58 -6.60 0.06 -3.84
N ALA A 59 -6.25 1.16 -3.14
CA ALA A 59 -7.21 1.90 -2.34
C ALA A 59 -8.38 2.44 -3.18
N ASP A 60 -8.12 2.97 -4.37
CA ASP A 60 -9.17 3.52 -5.22
C ASP A 60 -10.11 2.42 -5.74
N LYS A 61 -9.58 1.25 -6.12
CA LYS A 61 -10.39 0.05 -6.41
C LYS A 61 -11.24 -0.37 -5.22
N LEU A 62 -10.64 -0.44 -4.02
CA LEU A 62 -11.38 -0.79 -2.81
C LEU A 62 -12.49 0.23 -2.52
N SER A 63 -12.23 1.53 -2.70
CA SER A 63 -13.24 2.59 -2.55
C SER A 63 -14.40 2.39 -3.51
N MET A 64 -14.10 2.05 -4.77
CA MET A 64 -15.13 1.72 -5.77
C MET A 64 -15.96 0.51 -5.36
N TYR A 65 -15.33 -0.58 -4.92
CA TYR A 65 -16.06 -1.78 -4.46
C TYR A 65 -16.92 -1.53 -3.23
N ILE A 66 -16.44 -0.71 -2.28
CA ILE A 66 -17.24 -0.28 -1.13
C ILE A 66 -18.51 0.46 -1.60
N GLN A 67 -18.38 1.38 -2.57
CA GLN A 67 -19.53 2.11 -3.11
C GLN A 67 -20.50 1.17 -3.85
N LEU A 68 -19.99 0.26 -4.70
CA LEU A 68 -20.82 -0.70 -5.43
C LEU A 68 -21.57 -1.65 -4.49
N SER A 69 -20.98 -2.04 -3.35
CA SER A 69 -21.64 -2.93 -2.38
C SER A 69 -22.87 -2.32 -1.71
N GLN A 70 -23.03 -0.99 -1.80
CA GLN A 70 -24.18 -0.25 -1.26
C GLN A 70 -25.35 -0.18 -2.27
N LEU A 71 -25.12 -0.52 -3.54
CA LEU A 71 -26.14 -0.50 -4.58
C LEU A 71 -26.88 -1.84 -4.62
N GLU A 72 -28.18 -1.81 -4.89
CA GLU A 72 -29.05 -3.00 -4.85
C GLU A 72 -28.85 -3.95 -6.05
N ASP A 73 -28.31 -3.46 -7.16
CA ASP A 73 -28.24 -4.19 -8.44
C ASP A 73 -27.02 -5.12 -8.59
N PHE A 74 -26.11 -5.15 -7.61
CA PHE A 74 -24.85 -5.89 -7.75
C PHE A 74 -24.77 -7.14 -6.88
N CYS A 75 -24.09 -8.17 -7.41
CA CYS A 75 -23.74 -9.37 -6.66
C CYS A 75 -22.77 -9.02 -5.52
N ARG A 76 -23.27 -9.05 -4.28
CA ARG A 76 -22.50 -8.68 -3.08
C ARG A 76 -21.30 -9.60 -2.85
N GLU A 77 -21.40 -10.87 -3.21
CA GLU A 77 -20.32 -11.85 -3.07
C GLU A 77 -19.13 -11.53 -3.98
N ASP A 78 -19.39 -11.25 -5.26
CA ASP A 78 -18.34 -10.89 -6.21
C ASP A 78 -17.65 -9.59 -5.80
N ILE A 79 -18.42 -8.56 -5.43
CA ILE A 79 -17.85 -7.29 -4.96
C ILE A 79 -16.98 -7.50 -3.72
N TYR A 80 -17.44 -8.32 -2.78
CA TYR A 80 -16.70 -8.62 -1.57
C TYR A 80 -15.35 -9.28 -1.87
N GLN A 81 -15.34 -10.29 -2.76
CA GLN A 81 -14.09 -10.95 -3.19
C GLN A 81 -13.13 -9.98 -3.88
N GLN A 82 -13.65 -9.10 -4.74
CA GLN A 82 -12.83 -8.09 -5.41
C GLN A 82 -12.25 -7.05 -4.43
N ALA A 83 -13.03 -6.67 -3.41
CA ALA A 83 -12.57 -5.80 -2.34
C ALA A 83 -11.45 -6.46 -1.50
N LEU A 84 -11.58 -7.76 -1.19
CA LEU A 84 -10.53 -8.52 -0.50
C LEU A 84 -9.26 -8.61 -1.34
N GLN A 85 -9.40 -8.86 -2.64
CA GLN A 85 -8.27 -8.93 -3.56
C GLN A 85 -7.51 -7.60 -3.62
N ALA A 86 -8.21 -6.47 -3.74
CA ALA A 86 -7.59 -5.15 -3.72
C ALA A 86 -6.83 -4.89 -2.41
N GLN A 87 -7.40 -5.29 -1.27
CA GLN A 87 -6.72 -5.19 0.04
C GLN A 87 -5.45 -6.06 0.11
N ALA A 88 -5.52 -7.29 -0.40
CA ALA A 88 -4.38 -8.20 -0.41
C ALA A 88 -3.24 -7.67 -1.29
N GLU A 89 -3.56 -7.14 -2.48
CA GLU A 89 -2.59 -6.53 -3.40
C GLU A 89 -1.95 -5.28 -2.79
N ALA A 90 -2.75 -4.41 -2.16
CA ALA A 90 -2.22 -3.23 -1.45
C ALA A 90 -1.26 -3.63 -0.33
N ARG A 91 -1.62 -4.64 0.46
CA ARG A 91 -0.77 -5.16 1.54
C ARG A 91 0.54 -5.74 1.00
N ALA A 92 0.48 -6.51 -0.08
CA ALA A 92 1.67 -7.08 -0.71
C ALA A 92 2.61 -5.98 -1.20
N ALA A 93 2.08 -4.97 -1.91
CA ALA A 93 2.85 -3.82 -2.38
C ALA A 93 3.50 -3.05 -1.20
N TYR A 94 2.76 -2.81 -0.12
CA TYR A 94 3.28 -2.15 1.08
C TYR A 94 4.42 -2.94 1.74
N LEU A 95 4.30 -4.27 1.86
CA LEU A 95 5.35 -5.11 2.42
C LEU A 95 6.62 -5.11 1.55
N GLN A 96 6.49 -5.11 0.22
CA GLN A 96 7.64 -4.98 -0.67
C GLN A 96 8.32 -3.62 -0.54
N ALA A 97 7.54 -2.54 -0.47
CA ALA A 97 8.06 -1.19 -0.25
C ALA A 97 8.84 -1.08 1.07
N ILE A 98 8.30 -1.63 2.17
CA ILE A 98 9.00 -1.67 3.46
C ILE A 98 10.30 -2.44 3.33
N LYS A 99 10.29 -3.62 2.70
CA LYS A 99 11.48 -4.45 2.54
C LYS A 99 12.60 -3.67 1.85
N ILE A 100 12.28 -3.02 0.72
CA ILE A 100 13.24 -2.18 -0.02
C ILE A 100 13.76 -1.04 0.86
N TYR A 101 12.88 -0.36 1.58
CA TYR A 101 13.29 0.73 2.47
C TYR A 101 14.24 0.25 3.57
N LEU A 102 13.94 -0.88 4.21
CA LEU A 102 14.78 -1.46 5.26
C LEU A 102 16.15 -1.90 4.73
N GLU A 103 16.19 -2.60 3.59
CA GLU A 103 17.44 -2.98 2.93
C GLU A 103 18.28 -1.74 2.56
N THR A 104 17.63 -0.70 2.06
CA THR A 104 18.26 0.58 1.73
C THR A 104 18.87 1.27 2.96
N MET A 105 18.14 1.29 4.08
CA MET A 105 18.63 1.87 5.33
C MET A 105 19.78 1.06 5.91
N GLN A 106 19.71 -0.27 5.84
CA GLN A 106 20.78 -1.14 6.34
C GLN A 106 22.08 -0.91 5.57
N ILE A 107 22.04 -0.88 4.24
CA ILE A 107 23.21 -0.57 3.40
C ILE A 107 23.83 0.77 3.79
N ARG A 108 23.00 1.78 4.07
CA ARG A 108 23.48 3.11 4.49
C ARG A 108 24.15 3.07 5.87
N ILE A 109 23.58 2.34 6.82
CA ILE A 109 24.16 2.16 8.16
C ILE A 109 25.51 1.44 8.06
N ASP A 110 25.60 0.39 7.25
CA ASP A 110 26.84 -0.38 7.07
C ASP A 110 27.94 0.48 6.44
N ALA A 111 27.60 1.28 5.42
CA ALA A 111 28.52 2.21 4.79
C ALA A 111 29.07 3.25 5.79
N LEU A 112 28.19 3.86 6.61
CA LEU A 112 28.61 4.83 7.62
C LEU A 112 29.46 4.19 8.72
N SER A 113 29.13 2.97 9.13
CA SER A 113 29.87 2.23 10.15
C SER A 113 31.27 1.84 9.68
N SER A 114 31.47 1.57 8.38
CA SER A 114 32.78 1.27 7.80
C SER A 114 33.72 2.48 7.69
N HIS A 115 33.21 3.70 7.89
CA HIS A 115 33.96 4.95 7.85
C HIS A 115 34.28 5.54 9.24
N LEU A 116 33.85 4.86 10.30
CA LEU A 116 34.14 5.18 11.70
C LEU A 116 35.23 4.26 12.25
#